data_AF-A0A164HV60-F1
#
_entry.id   AF-A0A164HV60-F1
#
_cell.length_a   1.000
_cell.length_b   1.000
_cell.length_c   1.000
_cell.angle_alpha   90.00
_cell.angle_beta   90.00
_cell.angle_gamma   90.00
#
_symmetry.space_group_name_H-M   'P 1'
#
loop_
_entity.id
_entity.type
_entity.pdbx_description
1 polymer ?
#
loop_
_entity_poly.entity_id
_entity_poly.type
_entity_poly.pdbx_seq_one_letter_code
_entity_poly.pdbx_strand_id
1 'polypeptide(L)'
;YLCPSSTDYVRPLRAINVEGKWRIIVNRIESYGVKYTQTARIEECNVVVGTSCPLVPSCYESKCIQKNVFHRFLVYNPYDYTFPFTIEKFRLPGSCGCVVGAFHL
;
A
#
# COMPACT_ATOMS: atom_id res chain seq x y z
N TYR A 1 -16.00 4.83 10.42
CA TYR A 1 -14.57 4.57 10.72
C TYR A 1 -14.07 5.62 11.70
N LEU A 2 -13.26 5.23 12.69
CA LEU A 2 -12.68 6.19 13.66
C LEU A 2 -11.65 7.14 13.02
N CYS A 3 -11.07 6.74 11.88
CA CYS A 3 -10.23 7.57 11.02
C CYS A 3 -10.75 7.44 9.59
N PRO A 4 -11.13 8.55 8.91
CA PRO A 4 -11.57 8.51 7.52
C PRO A 4 -10.48 7.98 6.58
N SER A 5 -10.87 7.14 5.61
CA SER A 5 -9.96 6.59 4.58
C SER A 5 -10.66 6.49 3.22
N SER A 6 -9.85 6.43 2.16
CA SER A 6 -10.31 6.18 0.78
C SER A 6 -9.68 4.89 0.28
N THR A 7 -10.44 4.13 -0.51
CA THR A 7 -9.99 2.85 -1.07
C THR A 7 -9.90 2.96 -2.58
N ASP A 8 -8.86 2.37 -3.17
CA ASP A 8 -8.67 2.33 -4.62
C ASP A 8 -8.11 0.97 -5.08
N TYR A 9 -8.25 0.66 -6.36
CA TYR A 9 -7.74 -0.55 -7.01
C TYR A 9 -6.69 -0.16 -8.04
N VAL A 10 -5.43 -0.27 -7.65
CA VAL A 10 -4.29 0.17 -8.46
C VAL A 10 -3.68 -0.98 -9.26
N ARG A 11 -3.15 -0.64 -10.44
CA ARG A 11 -2.37 -1.54 -11.30
C ARG A 11 -1.02 -0.88 -11.61
N PRO A 12 -0.08 -0.86 -10.65
CA PRO A 12 1.18 -0.14 -10.81
C PRO A 12 2.02 -0.76 -11.92
N LEU A 13 2.60 0.09 -12.77
CA LEU A 13 3.55 -0.32 -13.82
C LEU A 13 4.98 -0.37 -13.29
N ARG A 14 5.29 0.48 -12.31
CA ARG A 14 6.60 0.62 -11.69
C ARG A 14 6.42 1.03 -10.22
N ALA A 15 7.20 0.45 -9.33
CA ALA A 15 7.24 0.82 -7.91
C ALA A 15 8.61 0.50 -7.31
N ILE A 16 8.89 1.07 -6.14
CA ILE A 16 10.08 0.74 -5.35
C ILE A 16 9.73 -0.46 -4.46
N ASN A 17 10.54 -1.53 -4.52
CA ASN A 17 10.36 -2.70 -3.69
C ASN A 17 10.83 -2.44 -2.23
N VAL A 18 10.67 -3.42 -1.35
CA VAL A 18 11.15 -3.32 0.05
C VAL A 18 12.68 -3.23 0.19
N GLU A 19 13.44 -3.52 -0.87
CA GLU A 19 14.90 -3.38 -0.92
C GLU A 19 15.35 -2.01 -1.46
N GLY A 20 14.41 -1.08 -1.72
CA GLY A 20 14.74 0.24 -2.27
C GLY A 20 15.04 0.26 -3.76
N LYS A 21 14.81 -0.83 -4.50
CA LYS A 21 15.07 -0.94 -5.93
C LYS A 21 13.81 -0.62 -6.74
N TRP A 22 13.97 0.20 -7.78
CA TRP A 22 12.92 0.38 -8.79
C TRP A 22 12.71 -0.91 -9.57
N ARG A 23 11.46 -1.36 -9.63
CA ARG A 23 11.06 -2.54 -10.39
C ARG A 23 9.95 -2.20 -11.37
N ILE A 24 10.00 -2.87 -12.53
CA ILE A 24 8.91 -2.84 -13.49
C ILE A 24 8.01 -4.05 -13.18
N ILE A 25 6.74 -3.77 -12.94
CA ILE A 25 5.72 -4.75 -12.56
C ILE A 25 5.05 -5.24 -13.84
N VAL A 26 4.82 -6.55 -13.94
CA VAL A 26 4.12 -7.16 -15.07
C VAL A 26 2.64 -6.74 -15.02
N ASN A 27 2.31 -5.63 -15.68
CA ASN A 27 0.99 -5.05 -15.71
C ASN A 27 0.72 -4.42 -17.09
N ARG A 28 -0.43 -4.75 -17.69
CA ARG A 28 -0.81 -4.32 -19.05
C ARG A 28 0.14 -4.83 -20.14
N ILE A 29 0.79 -5.97 -19.90
CA ILE A 29 1.65 -6.64 -20.87
C ILE A 29 0.85 -7.76 -21.53
N GLU A 30 0.95 -7.87 -22.84
CA GLU A 30 0.34 -8.95 -23.61
C GLU A 30 1.40 -9.94 -24.06
N SER A 31 1.14 -11.24 -23.86
CA SER A 31 1.99 -12.31 -24.36
C SER A 31 1.14 -13.55 -24.59
N TYR A 32 1.39 -14.27 -25.69
CA TYR A 32 0.59 -15.43 -26.11
C TYR A 32 -0.92 -15.15 -26.22
N GLY A 33 -1.31 -13.92 -26.59
CA GLY A 33 -2.72 -13.50 -26.67
C GLY A 33 -3.39 -13.27 -25.32
N VAL A 34 -2.64 -13.29 -24.22
CA VAL A 34 -3.13 -13.05 -22.85
C VAL A 34 -2.60 -11.73 -22.34
N LYS A 35 -3.49 -10.86 -21.86
CA LYS A 35 -3.15 -9.60 -21.21
C LYS A 35 -3.00 -9.79 -19.70
N TYR A 36 -1.76 -9.73 -19.21
CA TYR A 36 -1.45 -9.90 -17.80
C TYR A 36 -1.71 -8.60 -17.02
N THR A 37 -2.47 -8.73 -15.93
CA THR A 37 -2.70 -7.64 -14.98
C THR A 37 -2.58 -8.13 -13.54
N GLN A 38 -2.07 -7.26 -12.68
CA GLN A 38 -1.91 -7.44 -11.25
C GLN A 38 -2.53 -6.22 -10.57
N THR A 39 -3.70 -6.42 -9.96
CA THR A 39 -4.45 -5.36 -9.28
C THR A 39 -4.24 -5.50 -7.78
N ALA A 40 -3.94 -4.40 -7.10
CA ALA A 40 -3.89 -4.34 -5.64
C ALA A 40 -4.93 -3.35 -5.13
N ARG A 41 -5.66 -3.75 -4.08
CA ARG A 41 -6.48 -2.81 -3.30
C ARG A 41 -5.57 -2.03 -2.37
N ILE A 42 -5.68 -0.71 -2.42
CA ILE A 42 -5.04 0.19 -1.46
C ILE A 42 -6.10 0.91 -0.63
N GLU A 43 -5.71 1.32 0.57
CA GLU A 43 -6.54 2.14 1.44
C GLU A 43 -5.68 3.16 2.19
N GLU A 44 -5.92 4.43 1.89
CA GLU A 44 -5.15 5.57 2.39
C GLU A 44 -5.97 6.39 3.39
N CYS A 45 -5.32 6.88 4.45
CA CYS A 45 -5.93 7.82 5.39
C CYS A 45 -6.28 9.13 4.68
N ASN A 46 -7.50 9.62 4.85
CA ASN A 46 -7.97 10.93 4.35
C ASN A 46 -7.64 12.08 5.33
N VAL A 47 -6.89 11.77 6.38
CA VAL A 47 -6.49 12.70 7.44
C VAL A 47 -4.99 12.69 7.57
N VAL A 48 -4.43 13.76 8.12
CA VAL A 48 -3.00 13.81 8.45
C VAL A 48 -2.69 12.72 9.46
N VAL A 49 -1.78 11.81 9.12
CA VAL A 49 -1.36 10.73 10.02
C VAL A 49 -0.79 11.32 11.31
N GLY A 50 -1.24 10.80 12.45
CA GLY A 50 -0.87 11.28 13.79
C GLY A 50 -1.87 12.23 14.43
N THR A 51 -2.90 12.70 13.72
CA THR A 51 -3.97 13.50 14.33
C THR A 51 -4.91 12.66 15.19
N SER A 52 -5.57 13.32 16.15
CA SER A 52 -6.58 12.70 17.00
C SER A 52 -7.73 12.11 16.18
N CYS A 53 -8.22 10.96 16.62
CA CYS A 53 -9.32 10.29 15.96
C CYS A 53 -10.62 11.10 16.17
N PRO A 54 -11.30 11.57 15.11
CA PRO A 54 -12.40 12.53 15.23
C PRO A 54 -13.57 12.12 16.14
N LEU A 55 -13.79 10.81 16.31
CA LEU A 55 -14.90 10.25 17.09
C LEU A 55 -14.47 9.73 18.47
N VAL A 56 -13.20 9.88 18.85
CA VAL A 56 -12.70 9.47 20.17
C VAL A 56 -12.71 10.68 21.10
N PRO A 57 -13.32 10.58 22.30
CA PRO A 57 -13.31 11.67 23.28
C PRO A 57 -11.90 12.14 23.64
N SER A 58 -11.74 13.43 23.93
CA SER A 58 -10.45 14.04 24.24
C SER A 58 -9.79 13.50 25.51
N CYS A 59 -10.55 12.89 26.41
CA CYS A 59 -10.02 12.21 27.59
C CYS A 59 -9.25 10.93 27.28
N TYR A 60 -9.21 10.49 26.02
CA TYR A 60 -8.31 9.45 25.56
C TYR A 60 -7.30 10.04 24.58
N GLU A 61 -6.02 9.73 24.77
CA GLU A 61 -5.05 10.00 23.72
C GLU A 61 -5.40 9.12 22.52
N SER A 62 -5.57 9.69 21.33
CA SER A 62 -5.87 8.91 20.13
C SER A 62 -5.10 9.44 18.93
N LYS A 63 -4.72 8.55 18.01
CA LYS A 63 -3.98 8.92 16.80
C LYS A 63 -4.38 8.05 15.61
N CYS A 64 -4.66 8.70 14.48
CA CYS A 64 -4.85 8.02 13.21
C CYS A 64 -3.51 7.56 12.63
N ILE A 65 -3.42 6.30 12.23
CA ILE A 65 -2.22 5.69 11.65
C ILE A 65 -2.51 5.05 10.29
N GLN A 66 -1.59 5.25 9.35
CA GLN A 66 -1.57 4.50 8.09
C GLN A 66 -0.92 3.13 8.33
N LYS A 67 -1.71 2.05 8.23
CA LYS A 67 -1.16 0.71 8.20
C LYS A 67 -0.83 0.33 6.77
N ASN A 68 0.33 -0.29 6.62
CA ASN A 68 0.82 -0.75 5.33
C ASN A 68 0.79 -2.27 5.26
N VAL A 69 0.52 -2.80 4.08
CA VAL A 69 0.56 -4.23 3.76
C VAL A 69 1.69 -4.50 2.79
N PHE A 70 2.25 -5.70 2.86
CA PHE A 70 3.24 -6.17 1.90
C PHE A 70 2.52 -6.93 0.79
N HIS A 71 2.40 -6.30 -0.36
CA HIS A 71 1.84 -6.92 -1.56
C HIS A 71 2.96 -7.50 -2.41
N ARG A 72 2.72 -8.66 -3.03
CA ARG A 72 3.67 -9.30 -3.93
C ARG A 72 3.30 -8.99 -5.37
N PHE A 73 4.27 -8.57 -6.17
CA PHE A 73 4.09 -8.40 -7.61
C PHE A 73 5.15 -9.19 -8.37
N LEU A 74 4.74 -9.78 -9.49
CA LEU A 74 5.65 -10.29 -10.50
C LEU A 74 6.31 -9.11 -11.21
N VAL A 75 7.63 -9.13 -11.26
CA VAL A 75 8.47 -8.08 -11.85
C VAL A 75 9.43 -8.64 -12.88
N TYR A 76 9.95 -7.76 -13.74
CA TYR A 76 10.98 -8.08 -14.72
C TYR A 76 11.91 -6.88 -14.95
N ASN A 77 13.04 -7.12 -15.61
CA ASN A 77 13.95 -6.07 -16.04
C ASN A 77 14.19 -6.16 -17.55
N PRO A 78 13.71 -5.21 -18.36
CA PRO A 78 13.93 -5.24 -19.81
C PRO A 78 15.37 -4.94 -20.21
N TYR A 79 16.20 -4.43 -19.29
CA TYR A 79 17.60 -4.08 -19.54
C TYR A 79 18.58 -5.14 -19.03
N ASP A 80 18.10 -6.16 -18.31
CA ASP A 80 18.92 -7.22 -17.76
C ASP A 80 18.27 -8.58 -18.06
N TYR A 81 18.76 -9.21 -19.12
CA TYR A 81 18.29 -10.53 -19.57
C TYR A 81 18.68 -11.66 -18.61
N THR A 82 19.59 -11.42 -17.66
CA THR A 82 19.93 -12.39 -16.62
C THR A 82 18.98 -12.32 -15.42
N PHE A 83 18.20 -11.24 -15.31
CA PHE A 83 17.19 -11.09 -14.27
C PHE A 83 15.90 -11.83 -14.66
N PRO A 84 15.57 -12.95 -14.00
CA PRO A 84 14.36 -13.69 -14.33
C PRO A 84 13.12 -12.92 -13.86
N PHE A 85 11.96 -13.28 -14.42
CA PHE A 85 10.69 -12.91 -13.83
C PHE A 85 10.65 -13.38 -12.37
N THR A 86 10.52 -12.44 -11.45
CA THR A 86 10.66 -12.70 -10.01
C THR A 86 9.49 -12.09 -9.25
N ILE A 87 9.07 -12.74 -8.17
CA ILE A 87 8.07 -12.19 -7.25
C ILE A 87 8.78 -11.38 -6.19
N GLU A 88 8.48 -10.09 -6.13
CA GLU A 88 9.05 -9.18 -5.13
C GLU A 88 7.98 -8.54 -4.26
N LYS A 89 8.38 -8.06 -3.08
CA LYS A 89 7.50 -7.46 -2.07
C LYS A 89 7.51 -5.95 -2.18
N PHE A 90 6.33 -5.35 -2.06
CA PHE A 90 6.08 -3.91 -2.12
C PHE A 90 5.24 -3.49 -0.92
N ARG A 91 5.60 -2.35 -0.32
CA ARG A 91 4.85 -1.78 0.79
C ARG A 91 3.76 -0.87 0.23
N LEU A 92 2.49 -1.25 0.43
CA LEU A 92 1.33 -0.48 -0.04
C LEU A 92 0.47 -0.03 1.14
N PRO A 93 -0.23 1.11 1.04
CA PRO A 93 -1.20 1.53 2.05
C PRO A 93 -2.39 0.56 2.05
N GLY A 94 -2.66 -0.06 3.22
CA GLY A 94 -3.63 -1.16 3.32
C GLY A 94 -4.86 -0.86 4.17
N SER A 95 -4.76 0.06 5.13
CA SER A 95 -5.90 0.53 5.94
C SER A 95 -5.54 1.75 6.77
N CYS A 96 -6.52 2.58 7.11
CA CYS A 96 -6.37 3.61 8.15
C CYS A 96 -6.94 3.12 9.48
N GLY A 97 -6.15 3.17 10.56
CA GLY A 97 -6.56 2.72 11.89
C GLY A 97 -6.48 3.83 12.93
N CYS A 98 -7.34 3.77 13.95
CA CYS A 98 -7.21 4.60 15.15
C CYS A 98 -6.49 3.80 16.24
N VAL A 99 -5.39 4.33 16.78
CA VAL A 99 -4.77 3.83 18.01
C VAL A 99 -5.28 4.67 19.15
N VAL A 100 -5.84 4.03 20.17
CA VAL A 100 -6.34 4.67 21.39
C VAL A 100 -5.41 4.31 22.53
N GLY A 101 -4.91 5.33 23.22
CA GLY A 101 -4.04 5.24 24.38
C GLY A 101 -4.81 5.27 25.70
N ALA A 102 -4.11 5.61 26.77
CA ALA A 102 -4.68 5.65 28.11
C ALA A 102 -5.65 6.82 28.29
N PHE A 103 -6.59 6.63 29.22
CA PHE A 103 -7.45 7.69 29.71
C PHE A 103 -6.64 8.72 30.52
N HIS A 104 -6.96 9.99 30.35
CA HIS A 104 -6.39 11.11 31.10
C HIS A 104 -7.49 12.15 31.39
N LEU A 105 -7.38 12.78 32.57
CA LEU A 105 -8.27 13.83 33.08
C LEU A 105 -7.49 15.14 33.22
#